data_AF-A0A1G2DZT7-F1
#
_entry.id   AF-A0A1G2DZT7-F1
#
_cell.length_a   1.000
_cell.length_b   1.000
_cell.length_c   1.000
_cell.angle_alpha   90.00
_cell.angle_beta   90.00
_cell.angle_gamma   90.00
#
_symmetry.space_group_name_H-M   'P 1'
#
loop_
_entity.id
_entity.type
_entity.pdbx_description
1 polymer ?
#
loop_
_entity_poly.entity_id
_entity_poly.type
_entity_poly.pdbx_seq_one_letter_code
_entity_poly.pdbx_strand_id
1 'polypeptide(L)'
;MTEGVPTNEERMSMHEEIPSTPEGLHSYIVEELGDTELARRVAERPDLTREYVLGDGLPGLPFFKMTEEVGRINEKLGKSLLRVAVENERLLDTPIDRVVGNGFSDAEKEDYLFYKQFETTKNAASPYAHERGRTPFENEAIHYADQKIDELRQSFGLEPFPIIPPQVHVFPTAELSHGEMGKTDIYKGEIRLAESEEGAGRLNLIIHESLHLKSYAAVQVDQNDTGEIGVRSYRLGLSVNSRDVDKDEVYLNGLNEAVTEELANRMLFSIPDDHPVFGGVVRAHKERIAVMIKEHPDHFDELRRPTWITSFRENQVEMEKARHSYTKERQVMFRLFNAIYTANPERFSGKTKEEAEEEMFEMLAKGAFTGNILPFGRLFNETFGRGTFREFGHLQTNKEQEEFLRKL
;
A
#
# COMPACT_ATOMS: atom_id res chain seq x y z
N MET A 1 4.90 16.06 14.64
CA MET A 1 4.38 17.44 14.59
C MET A 1 3.54 17.52 13.33
N THR A 2 2.22 17.42 13.46
CA THR A 2 1.31 17.66 12.35
C THR A 2 1.19 19.17 12.19
N GLU A 3 1.49 19.68 11.01
CA GLU A 3 1.07 21.04 10.65
C GLU A 3 -0.43 20.96 10.30
N GLY A 4 -1.22 21.81 10.95
CA GLY A 4 -2.67 21.82 10.79
C GLY A 4 -3.11 22.19 9.38
N VAL A 5 -4.19 21.56 8.92
CA VAL A 5 -4.82 21.95 7.64
C VAL A 5 -5.50 23.32 7.81
N PRO A 6 -5.33 24.29 6.87
CA PRO A 6 -5.93 25.61 6.95
C PRO A 6 -7.46 25.58 7.13
N THR A 7 -8.00 26.56 7.83
CA THR A 7 -9.45 26.72 8.05
C THR A 7 -10.23 26.95 6.75
N ASN A 8 -11.56 26.82 6.77
CA ASN A 8 -12.41 27.12 5.61
C ASN A 8 -12.32 28.60 5.18
N GLU A 9 -12.17 29.54 6.11
CA GLU A 9 -12.01 30.97 5.78
C GLU A 9 -10.66 31.25 5.08
N GLU A 10 -9.58 30.66 5.57
CA GLU A 10 -8.26 30.74 4.92
C GLU A 10 -8.32 30.16 3.50
N ARG A 11 -9.00 29.03 3.31
CA ARG A 11 -9.25 28.45 1.98
C ARG A 11 -10.12 29.33 1.08
N MET A 12 -11.21 29.89 1.59
CA MET A 12 -12.10 30.77 0.81
C MET A 12 -11.38 32.02 0.31
N SER A 13 -10.40 32.55 1.06
CA SER A 13 -9.56 33.67 0.62
C SER A 13 -8.55 33.33 -0.49
N MET A 14 -8.32 32.03 -0.76
CA MET A 14 -7.42 31.58 -1.83
C MET A 14 -8.09 31.52 -3.21
N HIS A 15 -9.40 31.79 -3.30
CA HIS A 15 -10.21 31.78 -4.53
C HIS A 15 -10.15 33.09 -5.35
N GLU A 16 -9.03 33.80 -5.36
CA GLU A 16 -8.83 34.75 -6.47
C GLU A 16 -8.76 33.97 -7.79
N GLU A 17 -9.32 34.54 -8.86
CA GLU A 17 -9.57 33.90 -10.17
C GLU A 17 -8.31 33.30 -10.79
N ILE A 18 -7.96 32.10 -10.36
CA ILE A 18 -6.95 31.26 -11.00
C ILE A 18 -7.57 30.75 -12.31
N PRO A 19 -6.85 30.85 -13.44
CA PRO A 19 -7.37 30.35 -14.69
C PRO A 19 -7.54 28.83 -14.68
N SER A 20 -8.72 28.35 -15.06
CA SER A 20 -9.06 26.92 -15.12
C SER A 20 -8.68 26.24 -16.45
N THR A 21 -7.99 26.97 -17.34
CA THR A 21 -7.55 26.46 -18.65
C THR A 21 -6.03 26.35 -18.69
N PRO A 22 -5.46 25.38 -19.43
CA PRO A 22 -4.02 25.27 -19.62
C PRO A 22 -3.38 26.57 -20.14
N GLU A 23 -4.07 27.25 -21.06
CA GLU A 23 -3.61 28.50 -21.66
C GLU A 23 -3.61 29.65 -20.64
N GLY A 24 -4.62 29.73 -19.78
CA GLY A 24 -4.63 30.71 -18.69
C GLY A 24 -3.57 30.42 -17.63
N LEU A 25 -3.36 29.14 -17.30
CA LEU A 25 -2.30 28.68 -16.41
C LEU A 25 -0.92 29.04 -16.93
N HIS A 26 -0.69 28.98 -18.24
CA HIS A 26 0.60 29.34 -18.84
C HIS A 26 0.97 30.79 -18.53
N SER A 27 0.09 31.73 -18.87
CA SER A 27 0.31 33.15 -18.59
C SER A 27 0.48 33.41 -17.10
N TYR A 28 -0.34 32.75 -16.28
CA TYR A 28 -0.29 32.89 -14.83
C TYR A 28 1.03 32.35 -14.23
N ILE A 29 1.54 31.21 -14.70
CA ILE A 29 2.84 30.65 -14.27
C ILE A 29 3.99 31.60 -14.63
N VAL A 30 4.00 32.11 -15.87
CA VAL A 30 5.06 33.02 -16.33
C VAL A 30 5.04 34.35 -15.56
N GLU A 31 3.84 34.87 -15.27
CA GLU A 31 3.67 36.12 -14.53
C GLU A 31 4.04 35.97 -13.04
N GLU A 32 3.54 34.93 -12.38
CA GLU A 32 3.70 34.73 -10.93
C GLU A 32 5.08 34.19 -10.54
N LEU A 33 5.73 33.39 -11.40
CA LEU A 33 7.04 32.81 -11.11
C LEU A 33 8.22 33.64 -11.63
N GLY A 34 7.96 34.75 -12.33
CA GLY A 34 8.98 35.71 -12.77
C GLY A 34 10.17 35.09 -13.52
N ASP A 35 11.39 35.36 -13.05
CA ASP A 35 12.64 34.96 -13.74
C ASP A 35 13.16 33.55 -13.37
N THR A 36 12.33 32.72 -12.74
CA THR A 36 12.72 31.36 -12.37
C THR A 36 13.03 30.51 -13.60
N GLU A 37 13.88 29.49 -13.42
CA GLU A 37 14.20 28.54 -14.50
C GLU A 37 12.95 27.85 -15.05
N LEU A 38 11.99 27.54 -14.17
CA LEU A 38 10.72 26.95 -14.56
C LEU A 38 9.86 27.92 -15.38
N ALA A 39 9.74 29.17 -14.95
CA ALA A 39 9.04 30.21 -15.71
C ALA A 39 9.66 30.42 -17.10
N ARG A 40 10.99 30.43 -17.19
CA ARG A 40 11.72 30.53 -18.46
C ARG A 40 11.45 29.33 -19.37
N ARG A 41 11.52 28.11 -18.85
CA ARG A 41 11.20 26.89 -19.63
C ARG A 41 9.75 26.88 -20.11
N VAL A 42 8.82 27.26 -19.24
CA VAL A 42 7.40 27.35 -19.56
C VAL A 42 7.17 28.44 -20.63
N ALA A 43 7.79 29.61 -20.51
CA ALA A 43 7.69 30.69 -21.50
C ALA A 43 8.28 30.32 -22.87
N GLU A 44 9.40 29.58 -22.89
CA GLU A 44 10.06 29.12 -24.13
C GLU A 44 9.29 28.00 -24.84
N ARG A 45 8.43 27.28 -24.12
CA ARG A 45 7.61 26.17 -24.63
C ARG A 45 6.20 26.25 -24.03
N PRO A 46 5.28 27.05 -24.60
CA PRO A 46 3.89 27.12 -24.12
C PRO A 46 3.15 25.78 -24.19
N ASP A 47 3.56 24.93 -25.13
CA ASP A 47 3.15 23.54 -25.22
C ASP A 47 3.61 22.71 -24.02
N LEU A 48 4.71 23.06 -23.33
CA LEU A 48 5.06 22.45 -22.06
C LEU A 48 4.01 22.71 -20.99
N THR A 49 3.40 23.90 -20.87
CA THR A 49 2.29 24.07 -19.91
C THR A 49 1.14 23.13 -20.23
N ARG A 50 0.87 22.93 -21.51
CA ARG A 50 -0.14 21.98 -21.96
C ARG A 50 0.28 20.54 -21.70
N GLU A 51 1.52 20.13 -21.97
CA GLU A 51 2.08 18.81 -21.66
C GLU A 51 2.17 18.56 -20.14
N TYR A 52 2.41 19.61 -19.36
CA TYR A 52 2.48 19.60 -17.90
C TYR A 52 1.09 19.51 -17.27
N VAL A 53 0.14 20.31 -17.72
CA VAL A 53 -1.24 20.34 -17.20
C VAL A 53 -2.07 19.18 -17.74
N LEU A 54 -1.81 18.75 -18.98
CA LEU A 54 -2.52 17.66 -19.63
C LEU A 54 -1.81 16.29 -19.52
N GLY A 55 -0.66 16.20 -18.84
CA GLY A 55 -0.01 14.91 -18.57
C GLY A 55 0.43 14.12 -19.81
N ASP A 56 0.48 14.75 -20.99
CA ASP A 56 0.87 14.10 -22.26
C ASP A 56 2.37 13.76 -22.35
N GLY A 57 3.10 13.92 -21.23
CA GLY A 57 4.37 13.26 -20.98
C GLY A 57 5.59 14.08 -21.35
N LEU A 58 6.34 14.52 -20.33
CA LEU A 58 7.79 14.46 -20.39
C LEU A 58 8.22 13.11 -19.81
N PRO A 59 9.10 12.34 -20.48
CA PRO A 59 9.77 11.23 -19.83
C PRO A 59 10.58 11.75 -18.63
N GLY A 60 10.16 11.40 -17.42
CA GLY A 60 11.02 11.49 -16.23
C GLY A 60 10.71 12.57 -15.18
N LEU A 61 9.64 13.36 -15.30
CA LEU A 61 9.21 14.28 -14.23
C LEU A 61 7.70 14.13 -13.98
N PRO A 62 7.30 13.39 -12.92
CA PRO A 62 5.90 13.29 -12.51
C PRO A 62 5.32 14.68 -12.24
N PHE A 63 4.05 14.90 -12.58
CA PHE A 63 3.30 16.14 -12.29
C PHE A 63 3.51 16.66 -10.85
N PHE A 64 3.63 15.72 -9.90
CA PHE A 64 3.95 15.97 -8.50
C PHE A 64 5.27 16.71 -8.28
N LYS A 65 6.34 16.40 -9.02
CA LYS A 65 7.63 17.11 -8.91
C LYS A 65 7.52 18.57 -9.38
N MET A 66 6.73 18.83 -10.42
CA MET A 66 6.46 20.21 -10.85
C MET A 66 5.63 20.95 -9.81
N THR A 67 4.56 20.32 -9.31
CA THR A 67 3.72 20.89 -8.24
C THR A 67 4.54 21.21 -6.99
N GLU A 68 5.50 20.34 -6.66
CA GLU A 68 6.46 20.53 -5.58
C GLU A 68 7.43 21.71 -5.85
N GLU A 69 8.03 21.78 -7.04
CA GLU A 69 8.92 22.90 -7.41
C GLU A 69 8.17 24.24 -7.42
N VAL A 70 6.98 24.27 -8.01
CA VAL A 70 6.13 25.45 -8.05
C VAL A 70 5.63 25.81 -6.65
N GLY A 71 5.16 24.84 -5.88
CA GLY A 71 4.67 25.04 -4.52
C GLY A 71 5.73 25.56 -3.56
N ARG A 72 7.01 25.31 -3.83
CA ARG A 72 8.13 25.90 -3.09
C ARG A 72 8.40 27.36 -3.44
N ILE A 73 8.08 27.78 -4.65
CA ILE A 73 8.27 29.16 -5.11
C ILE A 73 7.03 30.01 -4.80
N ASN A 74 5.85 29.49 -5.11
CA ASN A 74 4.55 30.13 -4.91
C ASN A 74 3.52 29.06 -4.51
N GLU A 75 3.21 28.99 -3.21
CA GLU A 75 2.33 27.98 -2.64
C GLU A 75 0.90 28.03 -3.24
N LYS A 76 0.39 29.24 -3.49
CA LYS A 76 -0.95 29.44 -4.07
C LYS A 76 -1.01 28.86 -5.48
N LEU A 77 0.01 29.11 -6.29
CA LEU A 77 0.13 28.55 -7.63
C LEU A 77 0.35 27.02 -7.63
N GLY A 78 1.14 26.49 -6.68
CA GLY A 78 1.30 25.05 -6.52
C GLY A 78 -0.03 24.35 -6.22
N LYS A 79 -0.81 24.88 -5.27
CA LYS A 79 -2.15 24.36 -4.95
C LYS A 79 -3.10 24.46 -6.15
N SER A 80 -3.02 25.55 -6.90
CA SER A 80 -3.79 25.78 -8.12
C SER A 80 -3.52 24.75 -9.21
N LEU A 81 -2.24 24.48 -9.48
CA LEU A 81 -1.82 23.47 -10.44
C LEU A 81 -2.32 22.10 -10.04
N LEU A 82 -2.11 21.69 -8.78
CA LEU A 82 -2.60 20.41 -8.29
C LEU A 82 -4.11 20.28 -8.48
N ARG A 83 -4.86 21.36 -8.23
CA ARG A 83 -6.32 21.36 -8.35
C ARG A 83 -6.76 21.17 -9.78
N VAL A 84 -6.14 21.90 -10.72
CA VAL A 84 -6.43 21.71 -12.15
C VAL A 84 -6.08 20.29 -12.60
N ALA A 85 -5.03 19.67 -12.07
CA ALA A 85 -4.74 18.26 -12.37
C ALA A 85 -5.74 17.27 -11.77
N VAL A 86 -6.29 17.51 -10.57
CA VAL A 86 -7.40 16.70 -10.02
C VAL A 86 -8.64 16.87 -10.90
N GLU A 87 -9.04 18.11 -11.15
CA GLU A 87 -10.27 18.45 -11.90
C GLU A 87 -10.22 17.96 -13.35
N ASN A 88 -9.03 17.68 -13.88
CA ASN A 88 -8.82 17.06 -15.20
C ASN A 88 -8.50 15.56 -15.13
N GLU A 89 -8.81 14.86 -14.02
CA GLU A 89 -8.65 13.41 -13.84
C GLU A 89 -7.20 12.91 -14.09
N ARG A 90 -6.19 13.69 -13.68
CA ARG A 90 -4.80 13.51 -14.12
C ARG A 90 -3.75 13.43 -13.03
N LEU A 91 -4.14 13.62 -11.77
CA LEU A 91 -3.32 13.09 -10.69
C LEU A 91 -3.41 11.58 -10.74
N LEU A 92 -2.26 10.91 -10.63
CA LEU A 92 -2.15 9.45 -10.50
C LEU A 92 -3.34 8.99 -9.65
N ASP A 93 -4.18 8.10 -10.19
CA ASP A 93 -5.29 7.50 -9.44
C ASP A 93 -4.76 7.12 -8.06
N THR A 94 -5.07 7.95 -7.07
CA THR A 94 -4.57 7.64 -5.74
C THR A 94 -5.32 6.39 -5.33
N PRO A 95 -4.65 5.43 -4.68
CA PRO A 95 -5.26 4.14 -4.34
C PRO A 95 -6.37 4.25 -3.27
N ILE A 96 -6.87 5.46 -3.01
CA ILE A 96 -7.84 5.78 -1.97
C ILE A 96 -9.25 5.60 -2.55
N ASP A 97 -9.90 4.50 -2.17
CA ASP A 97 -11.27 4.20 -2.57
C ASP A 97 -12.31 5.05 -1.83
N ARG A 98 -11.96 5.58 -0.65
CA ARG A 98 -12.94 6.27 0.20
C ARG A 98 -12.34 7.29 1.16
N VAL A 99 -13.01 8.44 1.25
CA VAL A 99 -12.84 9.40 2.35
C VAL A 99 -14.00 9.31 3.34
N VAL A 100 -13.69 9.19 4.63
CA VAL A 100 -14.68 9.21 5.72
C VAL A 100 -14.42 10.39 6.65
N GLY A 101 -15.44 10.83 7.39
CA GLY A 101 -15.31 11.93 8.35
C GLY A 101 -16.69 12.38 8.80
N ASN A 102 -16.93 12.42 10.10
CA ASN A 102 -18.20 12.90 10.63
C ASN A 102 -18.17 14.43 10.72
N GLY A 103 -19.28 15.09 10.37
CA GLY A 103 -19.37 16.55 10.44
C GLY A 103 -18.81 17.29 9.22
N PHE A 104 -18.30 16.57 8.22
CA PHE A 104 -17.84 17.13 6.96
C PHE A 104 -18.75 16.70 5.82
N SER A 105 -19.05 17.63 4.90
CA SER A 105 -19.64 17.31 3.61
C SER A 105 -18.66 16.50 2.74
N ASP A 106 -19.16 15.85 1.69
CA ASP A 106 -18.28 15.09 0.79
C ASP A 106 -17.33 16.01 0.02
N ALA A 107 -17.77 17.22 -0.37
CA ALA A 107 -16.89 18.21 -0.98
C ALA A 107 -15.74 18.63 -0.05
N GLU A 108 -16.05 18.90 1.22
CA GLU A 108 -15.02 19.24 2.21
C GLU A 108 -14.01 18.10 2.39
N LYS A 109 -14.47 16.85 2.45
CA LYS A 109 -13.62 15.68 2.59
C LYS A 109 -12.62 15.55 1.44
N GLU A 110 -13.10 15.73 0.21
CA GLU A 110 -12.23 15.71 -0.98
C GLU A 110 -11.22 16.86 -0.94
N ASP A 111 -11.64 18.07 -0.55
CA ASP A 111 -10.74 19.21 -0.39
C ASP A 111 -9.64 18.95 0.65
N TYR A 112 -9.97 18.30 1.77
CA TYR A 112 -9.00 17.93 2.80
C TYR A 112 -8.02 16.86 2.30
N LEU A 113 -8.52 15.83 1.62
CA LEU A 113 -7.67 14.80 1.04
C LEU A 113 -6.70 15.42 0.02
N PHE A 114 -7.23 16.25 -0.87
CA PHE A 114 -6.44 17.00 -1.83
C PHE A 114 -5.32 17.81 -1.17
N TYR A 115 -5.65 18.57 -0.12
CA TYR A 115 -4.66 19.33 0.63
C TYR A 115 -3.60 18.42 1.27
N LYS A 116 -4.02 17.28 1.84
CA LYS A 116 -3.09 16.32 2.42
C LYS A 116 -2.14 15.75 1.38
N GLN A 117 -2.63 15.42 0.20
CA GLN A 117 -1.81 14.95 -0.92
C GLN A 117 -0.83 16.05 -1.35
N PHE A 118 -1.29 17.29 -1.50
CA PHE A 118 -0.44 18.44 -1.79
C PHE A 118 0.70 18.60 -0.78
N GLU A 119 0.40 18.65 0.51
CA GLU A 119 1.41 18.83 1.56
C GLU A 119 2.39 17.66 1.63
N THR A 120 1.89 16.45 1.42
CA THR A 120 2.71 15.23 1.42
C THR A 120 3.67 15.22 0.22
N THR A 121 3.27 15.77 -0.92
CA THR A 121 4.10 15.98 -2.11
C THR A 121 5.07 17.15 -1.95
N LYS A 122 4.61 18.31 -1.46
CA LYS A 122 5.42 19.53 -1.28
C LYS A 122 6.61 19.30 -0.36
N ASN A 123 6.43 18.51 0.69
CA ASN A 123 7.47 18.20 1.68
C ASN A 123 8.42 17.06 1.25
N ALA A 124 8.30 16.56 0.01
CA ALA A 124 9.03 15.38 -0.48
C ALA A 124 10.46 15.65 -1.01
N ALA A 125 10.97 16.87 -0.86
CA ALA A 125 12.17 17.28 -1.57
C ALA A 125 13.50 16.76 -1.01
N SER A 126 13.49 16.23 0.21
CA SER A 126 14.66 15.66 0.86
C SER A 126 14.76 14.13 0.81
N PRO A 127 13.68 13.32 0.84
CA PRO A 127 13.81 11.86 0.95
C PRO A 127 14.47 11.15 -0.24
N TYR A 128 14.46 11.71 -1.45
CA TYR A 128 14.98 11.01 -2.65
C TYR A 128 16.47 11.23 -2.94
N ALA A 129 17.19 12.00 -2.11
CA ALA A 129 18.61 12.30 -2.34
C ALA A 129 19.50 11.04 -2.41
N HIS A 130 19.07 9.98 -1.74
CA HIS A 130 19.78 8.70 -1.67
C HIS A 130 19.11 7.60 -2.50
N GLU A 131 18.07 7.93 -3.27
CA GLU A 131 17.40 6.96 -4.13
C GLU A 131 18.34 6.47 -5.24
N ARG A 132 18.37 5.16 -5.47
CA ARG A 132 19.00 4.58 -6.67
C ARG A 132 17.97 4.26 -7.76
N GLY A 133 18.44 4.23 -9.00
CA GLY A 133 17.65 3.70 -10.11
C GLY A 133 17.24 2.24 -9.86
N ARG A 134 16.06 1.88 -10.39
CA ARG A 134 15.61 0.49 -10.42
C ARG A 134 16.45 -0.34 -11.39
N THR A 135 16.72 -1.60 -11.06
CA THR A 135 17.37 -2.54 -11.98
C THR A 135 16.39 -3.06 -13.03
N PRO A 136 16.86 -3.65 -14.16
CA PRO A 136 15.98 -4.29 -15.12
C PRO A 136 15.11 -5.39 -14.49
N PHE A 137 15.67 -6.16 -13.55
CA PHE A 137 14.91 -7.17 -12.79
C PHE A 137 13.76 -6.53 -12.00
N GLU A 138 14.02 -5.41 -11.32
CA GLU A 138 13.00 -4.69 -10.55
C GLU A 138 11.89 -4.13 -11.44
N ASN A 139 12.23 -3.58 -12.61
CA ASN A 139 11.23 -3.08 -13.57
C ASN A 139 10.31 -4.20 -14.07
N GLU A 140 10.88 -5.36 -14.41
CA GLU A 140 10.09 -6.54 -14.78
C GLU A 140 9.24 -7.04 -13.62
N ALA A 141 9.77 -7.02 -12.39
CA ALA A 141 9.05 -7.46 -11.19
C ALA A 141 7.85 -6.55 -10.90
N ILE A 142 8.00 -5.24 -11.08
CA ILE A 142 6.90 -4.27 -10.96
C ILE A 142 5.82 -4.58 -11.99
N HIS A 143 6.20 -4.78 -13.26
CA HIS A 143 5.24 -5.12 -14.32
C HIS A 143 4.49 -6.43 -14.05
N TYR A 144 5.21 -7.45 -13.58
CA TYR A 144 4.60 -8.73 -13.21
C TYR A 144 3.62 -8.58 -12.03
N ALA A 145 4.01 -7.86 -10.97
CA ALA A 145 3.15 -7.61 -9.82
C ALA A 145 1.89 -6.84 -10.25
N ASP A 146 2.05 -5.79 -11.05
CA ASP A 146 0.97 -4.99 -11.60
C ASP A 146 -0.09 -5.85 -12.29
N GLN A 147 0.34 -6.66 -13.28
CA GLN A 147 -0.53 -7.56 -14.04
C GLN A 147 -1.23 -8.60 -13.16
N LYS A 148 -0.49 -9.28 -12.29
CA LYS A 148 -1.06 -10.38 -11.48
C LYS A 148 -2.01 -9.91 -10.41
N ILE A 149 -1.75 -8.74 -9.85
CA ILE A 149 -2.67 -8.15 -8.88
C ILE A 149 -3.91 -7.60 -9.59
N ASP A 150 -3.80 -7.11 -10.83
CA ASP A 150 -4.97 -6.72 -11.62
C ASP A 150 -5.86 -7.91 -11.97
N GLU A 151 -5.28 -9.04 -12.38
CA GLU A 151 -6.04 -10.29 -12.57
C GLU A 151 -6.80 -10.68 -11.29
N LEU A 152 -6.15 -10.55 -10.12
CA LEU A 152 -6.77 -10.81 -8.82
C LEU A 152 -7.89 -9.81 -8.50
N ARG A 153 -7.68 -8.52 -8.71
CA ARG A 153 -8.70 -7.46 -8.53
C ARG A 153 -9.93 -7.71 -9.40
N GLN A 154 -9.72 -8.04 -10.67
CA GLN A 154 -10.79 -8.38 -11.60
C GLN A 154 -11.58 -9.60 -11.15
N SER A 155 -10.92 -10.62 -10.59
CA SER A 155 -11.60 -11.79 -10.01
C SER A 155 -12.55 -11.42 -8.85
N PHE A 156 -12.31 -10.29 -8.19
CA PHE A 156 -13.18 -9.73 -7.15
C PHE A 156 -14.19 -8.70 -7.66
N GLY A 157 -14.22 -8.44 -8.97
CA GLY A 157 -15.11 -7.46 -9.59
C GLY A 157 -14.66 -6.01 -9.42
N LEU A 158 -13.35 -5.78 -9.24
CA LEU A 158 -12.75 -4.46 -9.12
C LEU A 158 -12.02 -4.09 -10.41
N GLU A 159 -12.03 -2.81 -10.73
CA GLU A 159 -11.27 -2.29 -11.88
C GLU A 159 -9.75 -2.33 -11.61
N PRO A 160 -8.94 -2.67 -12.62
CA PRO A 160 -7.50 -2.60 -12.54
C PRO A 160 -7.03 -1.14 -12.52
N PHE A 161 -5.85 -0.89 -11.96
CA PHE A 161 -5.15 0.38 -12.13
C PHE A 161 -3.64 0.14 -12.14
N PRO A 162 -2.88 0.91 -12.94
CA PRO A 162 -1.47 0.63 -13.17
C PRO A 162 -0.60 1.06 -11.99
N ILE A 163 0.35 0.20 -11.59
CA ILE A 163 1.55 0.58 -10.86
C ILE A 163 2.68 0.73 -11.87
N ILE A 164 3.15 1.96 -12.05
CA ILE A 164 4.23 2.27 -12.98
C ILE A 164 5.58 2.33 -12.26
N PRO A 165 6.70 1.99 -12.93
CA PRO A 165 8.01 2.01 -12.30
C PRO A 165 8.37 3.31 -11.56
N PRO A 166 8.00 4.52 -12.04
CA PRO A 166 8.20 5.77 -11.31
C PRO A 166 7.66 5.82 -9.88
N GLN A 167 6.64 5.03 -9.55
CA GLN A 167 6.03 4.97 -8.20
C GLN A 167 6.81 4.09 -7.22
N VAL A 168 7.78 3.31 -7.70
CA VAL A 168 8.57 2.40 -6.87
C VAL A 168 9.97 2.95 -6.68
N HIS A 169 10.31 3.26 -5.44
CA HIS A 169 11.56 3.91 -5.06
C HIS A 169 12.45 2.96 -4.28
N VAL A 170 13.77 3.03 -4.50
CA VAL A 170 14.73 2.15 -3.84
C VAL A 170 15.80 2.94 -3.11
N PHE A 171 15.94 2.68 -1.81
CA PHE A 171 16.80 3.44 -0.92
C PHE A 171 17.80 2.53 -0.19
N PRO A 172 18.97 3.04 0.22
CA PRO A 172 19.81 2.36 1.19
C PRO A 172 19.00 1.99 2.44
N THR A 173 19.22 0.78 3.00
CA THR A 173 18.44 0.30 4.17
C THR A 173 18.42 1.28 5.34
N ALA A 174 19.48 2.07 5.52
CA ALA A 174 19.59 3.06 6.60
C ALA A 174 18.61 4.25 6.49
N GLU A 175 18.03 4.49 5.31
CA GLU A 175 17.09 5.58 5.04
C GLU A 175 15.63 5.19 5.31
N LEU A 176 15.35 3.90 5.49
CA LEU A 176 14.03 3.43 5.89
C LEU A 176 13.92 3.36 7.41
N SER A 177 12.67 3.41 7.90
CA SER A 177 12.41 3.34 9.34
C SER A 177 12.99 2.03 9.87
N HIS A 178 13.61 2.06 11.06
CA HIS A 178 14.47 0.99 11.58
C HIS A 178 13.84 -0.42 11.44
N GLY A 179 14.30 -1.18 10.44
CA GLY A 179 13.91 -2.57 10.20
C GLY A 179 12.88 -2.81 9.10
N GLU A 180 12.30 -1.77 8.49
CA GLU A 180 11.39 -1.90 7.35
C GLU A 180 12.16 -2.26 6.07
N MET A 181 11.70 -3.29 5.36
CA MET A 181 12.23 -3.67 4.04
C MET A 181 11.44 -3.04 2.89
N GLY A 182 10.18 -2.70 3.13
CA GLY A 182 9.27 -2.10 2.18
C GLY A 182 8.25 -1.25 2.93
N LYS A 183 7.67 -0.28 2.23
CA LYS A 183 6.58 0.56 2.73
C LYS A 183 5.76 1.12 1.60
N THR A 184 4.44 1.09 1.77
CA THR A 184 3.48 1.71 0.86
C THR A 184 2.96 3.03 1.42
N ASP A 185 2.92 4.06 0.58
CA ASP A 185 2.38 5.40 0.89
C ASP A 185 1.16 5.68 0.00
N ILE A 186 -0.04 5.47 0.55
CA ILE A 186 -1.31 5.63 -0.18
C ILE A 186 -1.64 7.08 -0.56
N TYR A 187 -1.02 8.07 0.10
CA TYR A 187 -1.26 9.48 -0.26
C TYR A 187 -0.52 9.86 -1.52
N LYS A 188 0.66 9.28 -1.71
CA LYS A 188 1.50 9.52 -2.90
C LYS A 188 1.27 8.49 -4.00
N GLY A 189 0.63 7.37 -3.66
CA GLY A 189 0.57 6.22 -4.54
C GLY A 189 1.96 5.65 -4.82
N GLU A 190 2.82 5.60 -3.80
CA GLU A 190 4.23 5.21 -3.91
C GLU A 190 4.56 3.98 -3.08
N ILE A 191 5.56 3.24 -3.53
CA ILE A 191 6.20 2.14 -2.83
C ILE A 191 7.66 2.51 -2.57
N ARG A 192 8.15 2.31 -1.34
CA ARG A 192 9.55 2.52 -0.97
C ARG A 192 10.14 1.20 -0.52
N LEU A 193 11.28 0.84 -1.09
CA LEU A 193 11.94 -0.43 -0.84
C LEU A 193 13.35 -0.20 -0.31
N ALA A 194 13.74 -1.00 0.68
CA ALA A 194 15.12 -1.09 1.12
C ALA A 194 15.93 -1.70 -0.01
N GLU A 195 17.17 -1.27 -0.15
CA GLU A 195 18.14 -1.96 -0.98
C GLU A 195 18.39 -3.35 -0.40
N SER A 196 18.26 -4.36 -1.26
CA SER A 196 18.47 -5.76 -0.93
C SER A 196 19.03 -6.47 -2.15
N GLU A 197 19.59 -7.66 -1.93
CA GLU A 197 20.00 -8.54 -3.03
C GLU A 197 18.82 -8.90 -3.93
N GLU A 198 19.10 -9.08 -5.23
CA GLU A 198 18.13 -9.56 -6.20
C GLU A 198 17.74 -11.02 -5.93
N GLY A 199 16.58 -11.42 -6.46
CA GLY A 199 16.11 -12.80 -6.36
C GLY A 199 14.67 -12.88 -5.84
N ALA A 200 14.32 -14.06 -5.33
CA ALA A 200 12.93 -14.39 -4.95
C ALA A 200 12.42 -13.48 -3.82
N GLY A 201 13.28 -13.16 -2.84
CA GLY A 201 12.92 -12.24 -1.76
C GLY A 201 12.65 -10.82 -2.26
N ARG A 202 13.41 -10.32 -3.24
CA ARG A 202 13.19 -9.00 -3.85
C ARG A 202 11.89 -8.97 -4.66
N LEU A 203 11.65 -10.00 -5.47
CA LEU A 203 10.42 -10.14 -6.23
C LEU A 203 9.19 -10.23 -5.32
N ASN A 204 9.25 -11.06 -4.26
CA ASN A 204 8.20 -11.19 -3.27
C ASN A 204 7.92 -9.86 -2.55
N LEU A 205 8.96 -9.12 -2.16
CA LEU A 205 8.81 -7.80 -1.54
C LEU A 205 8.12 -6.80 -2.47
N ILE A 206 8.48 -6.77 -3.76
CA ILE A 206 7.81 -5.91 -4.75
C ILE A 206 6.33 -6.28 -4.87
N ILE A 207 6.01 -7.58 -4.94
CA ILE A 207 4.62 -8.06 -4.97
C ILE A 207 3.88 -7.68 -3.68
N HIS A 208 4.50 -7.86 -2.51
CA HIS A 208 3.93 -7.54 -1.19
C HIS A 208 3.52 -6.07 -1.08
N GLU A 209 4.43 -5.15 -1.38
CA GLU A 209 4.10 -3.72 -1.32
C GLU A 209 3.11 -3.30 -2.41
N SER A 210 3.18 -3.92 -3.60
CA SER A 210 2.19 -3.69 -4.65
C SER A 210 0.80 -4.15 -4.24
N LEU A 211 0.67 -5.23 -3.47
CA LEU A 211 -0.59 -5.70 -2.92
C LEU A 211 -1.17 -4.70 -1.90
N HIS A 212 -0.34 -4.12 -1.02
CA HIS A 212 -0.81 -3.04 -0.14
C HIS A 212 -1.30 -1.86 -0.95
N LEU A 213 -0.55 -1.43 -1.96
CA LEU A 213 -0.92 -0.29 -2.80
C LEU A 213 -2.24 -0.53 -3.56
N LYS A 214 -2.46 -1.76 -4.03
CA LYS A 214 -3.67 -2.17 -4.77
C LYS A 214 -4.81 -2.70 -3.89
N SER A 215 -4.65 -2.71 -2.57
CA SER A 215 -5.72 -3.10 -1.64
C SER A 215 -6.69 -1.94 -1.41
N TYR A 216 -7.85 -2.23 -0.80
CA TYR A 216 -8.80 -1.19 -0.43
C TYR A 216 -8.13 -0.19 0.51
N ALA A 217 -8.14 1.10 0.17
CA ALA A 217 -7.68 2.15 1.06
C ALA A 217 -8.79 3.15 1.38
N ALA A 218 -8.84 3.55 2.64
CA ALA A 218 -9.67 4.67 3.07
C ALA A 218 -8.90 5.60 3.98
N VAL A 219 -9.24 6.88 3.90
CA VAL A 219 -8.68 7.93 4.76
C VAL A 219 -9.80 8.56 5.57
N GLN A 220 -9.45 9.05 6.76
CA GLN A 220 -10.39 9.73 7.66
C GLN A 220 -9.97 11.18 7.83
N VAL A 221 -10.93 12.06 7.60
CA VAL A 221 -10.90 13.47 7.97
C VAL A 221 -11.49 13.60 9.36
N ASP A 222 -10.68 14.09 10.29
CA ASP A 222 -11.08 14.33 11.67
C ASP A 222 -10.70 15.74 12.10
N GLN A 223 -11.38 16.22 13.14
CA GLN A 223 -11.04 17.44 13.85
C GLN A 223 -10.64 17.06 15.28
N ASN A 224 -9.47 17.50 15.74
CA ASN A 224 -9.04 17.28 17.12
C ASN A 224 -9.67 18.31 18.08
N ASP A 225 -9.40 18.17 19.37
CA ASP A 225 -9.93 19.06 20.42
C ASP A 225 -9.50 20.53 20.27
N THR A 226 -8.40 20.82 19.57
CA THR A 226 -7.96 22.19 19.29
C THR A 226 -8.63 22.80 18.06
N GLY A 227 -9.48 22.04 17.39
CA GLY A 227 -10.16 22.44 16.16
C GLY A 227 -9.32 22.25 14.89
N GLU A 228 -8.11 21.70 15.01
CA GLU A 228 -7.23 21.39 13.89
C GLU A 228 -7.77 20.19 13.12
N ILE A 229 -7.80 20.32 11.80
CA ILE A 229 -8.32 19.28 10.91
C ILE A 229 -7.16 18.48 10.36
N GLY A 230 -7.27 17.16 10.44
CA GLY A 230 -6.26 16.23 9.97
C GLY A 230 -6.86 15.20 9.02
N VAL A 231 -6.05 14.75 8.06
CA VAL A 231 -6.33 13.59 7.22
C VAL A 231 -5.32 12.51 7.57
N ARG A 232 -5.84 11.33 7.96
CA ARG A 232 -5.03 10.17 8.33
C ARG A 232 -5.53 8.91 7.66
N SER A 233 -4.65 7.92 7.56
CA SER A 233 -5.02 6.62 7.00
C SER A 233 -6.04 6.02 7.94
N TYR A 234 -7.18 5.59 7.42
CA TYR A 234 -8.22 4.95 8.21
C TYR A 234 -8.20 3.44 8.01
N ARG A 235 -8.02 3.01 6.76
CA ARG A 235 -7.99 1.60 6.42
C ARG A 235 -7.03 1.35 5.28
N LEU A 236 -6.27 0.26 5.39
CA LEU A 236 -5.45 -0.29 4.33
C LEU A 236 -5.62 -1.81 4.34
N GLY A 237 -6.29 -2.34 3.33
CA GLY A 237 -6.68 -3.75 3.28
C GLY A 237 -7.63 -4.13 4.41
N LEU A 238 -7.18 -5.05 5.27
CA LEU A 238 -7.87 -5.48 6.48
C LEU A 238 -7.52 -4.62 7.71
N SER A 239 -6.40 -3.89 7.66
CA SER A 239 -5.91 -3.07 8.78
C SER A 239 -6.77 -1.83 8.95
N VAL A 240 -7.23 -1.54 10.16
CA VAL A 240 -8.13 -0.40 10.45
C VAL A 240 -7.59 0.40 11.61
N ASN A 241 -7.31 1.69 11.39
CA ASN A 241 -6.96 2.63 12.45
C ASN A 241 -8.21 3.03 13.25
N SER A 242 -8.01 3.29 14.54
CA SER A 242 -9.06 3.84 15.40
C SER A 242 -9.64 5.12 14.81
N ARG A 243 -10.96 5.28 14.93
CA ARG A 243 -11.64 6.54 14.58
C ARG A 243 -11.41 7.65 15.59
N ASP A 244 -10.98 7.29 16.79
CA ASP A 244 -10.59 8.22 17.85
C ASP A 244 -9.18 8.72 17.53
N VAL A 245 -9.01 10.04 17.38
CA VAL A 245 -7.72 10.66 17.00
C VAL A 245 -6.68 10.56 18.11
N ASP A 246 -7.14 10.43 19.35
CA ASP A 246 -6.26 10.35 20.51
C ASP A 246 -5.75 8.92 20.78
N LYS A 247 -6.24 7.95 20.00
CA LYS A 247 -5.84 6.54 20.09
C LYS A 247 -5.04 6.12 18.87
N ASP A 248 -3.78 5.82 19.10
CA ASP A 248 -2.89 5.19 18.12
C ASP A 248 -3.09 3.66 18.14
N GLU A 249 -4.32 3.21 17.94
CA GLU A 249 -4.68 1.79 17.87
C GLU A 249 -4.91 1.36 16.43
N VAL A 250 -4.26 0.26 16.04
CA VAL A 250 -4.43 -0.39 14.74
C VAL A 250 -5.04 -1.76 14.95
N TYR A 251 -6.19 -2.01 14.34
CA TYR A 251 -6.90 -3.29 14.43
C TYR A 251 -6.56 -4.18 13.25
N LEU A 252 -6.47 -5.49 13.49
CA LEU A 252 -6.27 -6.52 12.47
C LEU A 252 -4.99 -6.39 11.62
N ASN A 253 -4.00 -5.59 12.06
CA ASN A 253 -2.77 -5.39 11.29
C ASN A 253 -2.03 -6.71 11.01
N GLY A 254 -1.88 -7.58 12.01
CA GLY A 254 -1.26 -8.90 11.82
C GLY A 254 -2.02 -9.77 10.81
N LEU A 255 -3.35 -9.71 10.79
CA LEU A 255 -4.15 -10.45 9.80
C LEU A 255 -4.01 -9.85 8.40
N ASN A 256 -3.90 -8.52 8.29
CA ASN A 256 -3.62 -7.83 7.03
C ASN A 256 -2.29 -8.30 6.43
N GLU A 257 -1.20 -8.22 7.20
CA GLU A 257 0.12 -8.66 6.74
C GLU A 257 0.14 -10.15 6.40
N ALA A 258 -0.55 -11.00 7.18
CA ALA A 258 -0.67 -12.43 6.89
C ALA A 258 -1.28 -12.71 5.52
N VAL A 259 -2.37 -12.00 5.19
CA VAL A 259 -3.09 -12.16 3.91
C VAL A 259 -2.28 -11.60 2.76
N THR A 260 -1.74 -10.38 2.90
CA THR A 260 -0.88 -9.75 1.89
C THR A 260 0.31 -10.64 1.54
N GLU A 261 0.98 -11.14 2.55
CA GLU A 261 2.17 -11.96 2.36
C GLU A 261 1.85 -13.36 1.81
N GLU A 262 0.75 -13.99 2.23
CA GLU A 262 0.31 -15.27 1.65
C GLU A 262 -0.07 -15.11 0.17
N LEU A 263 -0.74 -14.00 -0.21
CA LEU A 263 -0.97 -13.66 -1.62
C LEU A 263 0.34 -13.47 -2.38
N ALA A 264 1.31 -12.74 -1.81
CA ALA A 264 2.61 -12.52 -2.43
C ALA A 264 3.37 -13.83 -2.68
N ASN A 265 3.33 -14.76 -1.72
CA ASN A 265 3.92 -16.09 -1.87
C ASN A 265 3.20 -16.89 -2.95
N ARG A 266 1.86 -16.95 -2.93
CA ARG A 266 1.09 -17.66 -3.97
C ARG A 266 1.42 -17.15 -5.37
N MET A 267 1.53 -15.84 -5.55
CA MET A 267 1.95 -15.24 -6.82
C MET A 267 3.38 -15.66 -7.19
N LEU A 268 4.35 -15.54 -6.28
CA LEU A 268 5.74 -15.99 -6.51
C LEU A 268 5.81 -17.46 -6.94
N PHE A 269 5.11 -18.36 -6.25
CA PHE A 269 5.14 -19.81 -6.55
C PHE A 269 4.30 -20.18 -7.78
N SER A 270 3.39 -19.32 -8.23
CA SER A 270 2.65 -19.49 -9.48
C SER A 270 3.50 -19.25 -10.73
N ILE A 271 4.68 -18.63 -10.58
CA ILE A 271 5.59 -18.36 -11.70
C ILE A 271 6.12 -19.68 -12.27
N PRO A 272 5.96 -19.91 -13.58
CA PRO A 272 6.52 -21.07 -14.26
C PRO A 272 8.05 -21.10 -14.17
N ASP A 273 8.63 -22.30 -14.05
CA ASP A 273 10.08 -22.45 -13.93
C ASP A 273 10.81 -21.99 -15.22
N ASP A 274 10.13 -21.96 -16.35
CA ASP A 274 10.63 -21.48 -17.65
C ASP A 274 10.28 -20.01 -17.95
N HIS A 275 9.75 -19.26 -16.96
CA HIS A 275 9.52 -17.82 -17.12
C HIS A 275 10.83 -17.10 -17.52
N PRO A 276 10.84 -16.28 -18.59
CA PRO A 276 12.07 -15.78 -19.20
C PRO A 276 12.94 -14.94 -18.25
N VAL A 277 12.31 -14.22 -17.31
CA VAL A 277 13.01 -13.34 -16.36
C VAL A 277 13.17 -13.98 -14.97
N PHE A 278 12.16 -14.73 -14.52
CA PHE A 278 12.02 -15.15 -13.12
C PHE A 278 12.18 -16.65 -12.91
N GLY A 279 12.10 -17.44 -13.98
CA GLY A 279 12.08 -18.90 -13.89
C GLY A 279 13.32 -19.47 -13.21
N GLY A 280 14.50 -18.91 -13.51
CA GLY A 280 15.75 -19.29 -12.83
C GLY A 280 15.73 -18.95 -11.32
N VAL A 281 15.25 -17.75 -10.97
CA VAL A 281 15.16 -17.27 -9.59
C VAL A 281 14.18 -18.10 -8.77
N VAL A 282 13.00 -18.37 -9.31
CA VAL A 282 11.93 -19.13 -8.66
C VAL A 282 12.33 -20.60 -8.51
N ARG A 283 12.94 -21.19 -9.54
CA ARG A 283 13.45 -22.57 -9.48
C ARG A 283 14.53 -22.72 -8.40
N ALA A 284 15.54 -21.84 -8.40
CA ALA A 284 16.58 -21.85 -7.37
C ALA A 284 16.00 -21.68 -5.95
N HIS A 285 14.95 -20.88 -5.82
CA HIS A 285 14.24 -20.72 -4.55
C HIS A 285 13.49 -21.99 -4.12
N LYS A 286 12.73 -22.63 -5.03
CA LYS A 286 12.06 -23.91 -4.79
C LYS A 286 13.06 -25.02 -4.42
N GLU A 287 14.20 -25.08 -5.10
CA GLU A 287 15.27 -26.05 -4.82
C GLU A 287 15.86 -25.84 -3.43
N ARG A 288 16.14 -24.59 -3.03
CA ARG A 288 16.60 -24.27 -1.66
C ARG A 288 15.58 -24.65 -0.60
N ILE A 289 14.29 -24.40 -0.85
CA ILE A 289 13.22 -24.85 0.05
C ILE A 289 13.21 -26.38 0.15
N ALA A 290 13.33 -27.10 -0.96
CA ALA A 290 13.36 -28.57 -0.96
C ALA A 290 14.54 -29.14 -0.16
N VAL A 291 15.73 -28.51 -0.27
CA VAL A 291 16.89 -28.85 0.55
C VAL A 291 16.61 -28.61 2.03
N MET A 292 16.04 -27.46 2.40
CA MET A 292 15.67 -27.15 3.78
C MET A 292 14.68 -28.14 4.37
N ILE A 293 13.63 -28.52 3.63
CA ILE A 293 12.67 -29.55 4.08
C ILE A 293 13.38 -30.87 4.36
N LYS A 294 14.31 -31.25 3.48
CA LYS A 294 15.06 -32.51 3.60
C LYS A 294 16.03 -32.50 4.79
N GLU A 295 16.70 -31.38 5.03
CA GLU A 295 17.75 -31.25 6.06
C GLU A 295 17.18 -30.90 7.44
N HIS A 296 16.02 -30.24 7.49
CA HIS A 296 15.36 -29.78 8.70
C HIS A 296 13.85 -30.07 8.69
N PRO A 297 13.41 -31.34 8.56
CA PRO A 297 11.99 -31.68 8.50
C PRO A 297 11.21 -31.20 9.73
N ASP A 298 11.85 -31.18 10.91
CA ASP A 298 11.24 -30.75 12.17
C ASP A 298 10.96 -29.23 12.24
N HIS A 299 11.48 -28.46 11.28
CA HIS A 299 11.19 -27.02 11.18
C HIS A 299 9.88 -26.73 10.45
N PHE A 300 9.29 -27.74 9.80
CA PHE A 300 8.07 -27.61 9.01
C PHE A 300 6.93 -28.41 9.63
N ASP A 301 5.77 -27.77 9.72
CA ASP A 301 4.53 -28.36 10.21
C ASP A 301 3.34 -27.70 9.49
N GLU A 302 2.10 -28.07 9.84
CA GLU A 302 0.88 -27.48 9.22
C GLU A 302 0.84 -25.93 9.33
N LEU A 303 1.53 -25.37 10.32
CA LEU A 303 1.65 -23.95 10.63
C LEU A 303 3.03 -23.37 10.26
N ARG A 304 3.90 -24.14 9.62
CA ARG A 304 5.23 -23.71 9.14
C ARG A 304 5.41 -24.28 7.75
N ARG A 305 4.70 -23.70 6.79
CA ARG A 305 4.68 -24.19 5.41
C ARG A 305 6.01 -23.86 4.72
N PRO A 306 6.56 -24.76 3.89
CA PRO A 306 7.83 -24.48 3.24
C PRO A 306 7.79 -23.30 2.26
N THR A 307 6.62 -23.02 1.68
CA THR A 307 6.36 -21.88 0.76
C THR A 307 6.43 -20.51 1.44
N TRP A 308 6.74 -20.45 2.73
CA TRP A 308 6.79 -19.23 3.54
C TRP A 308 8.21 -18.68 3.75
N ILE A 309 9.21 -19.38 3.24
CA ILE A 309 10.59 -18.93 3.27
C ILE A 309 10.77 -17.92 2.14
N THR A 310 11.11 -16.67 2.45
CA THR A 310 11.25 -15.60 1.45
C THR A 310 12.70 -15.18 1.22
N SER A 311 13.61 -15.41 2.17
CA SER A 311 15.04 -15.14 2.00
C SER A 311 15.95 -16.01 2.86
N PHE A 312 17.21 -16.14 2.42
CA PHE A 312 18.28 -16.87 3.08
C PHE A 312 19.42 -15.89 3.40
N ARG A 313 20.09 -16.03 4.56
CA ARG A 313 21.35 -15.32 4.85
C ARG A 313 22.49 -16.33 4.85
N GLU A 314 23.47 -16.14 3.97
CA GLU A 314 24.64 -17.04 3.82
C GLU A 314 25.71 -16.90 4.94
N ASN A 315 25.54 -15.94 5.87
CA ASN A 315 26.58 -15.66 6.87
C ASN A 315 26.36 -16.40 8.21
N GLN A 316 27.25 -17.38 8.43
CA GLN A 316 27.55 -18.19 9.63
C GLN A 316 26.78 -19.50 9.79
N VAL A 317 27.49 -20.61 9.56
CA VAL A 317 27.58 -21.95 10.25
C VAL A 317 26.33 -22.62 10.87
N GLU A 318 25.21 -21.94 10.99
CA GLU A 318 23.90 -22.47 11.32
C GLU A 318 22.92 -22.02 10.23
N MET A 319 22.34 -22.98 9.51
CA MET A 319 21.19 -22.75 8.62
C MET A 319 19.91 -22.30 9.37
N GLU A 320 20.04 -21.83 10.62
CA GLU A 320 18.95 -21.48 11.53
C GLU A 320 18.15 -20.24 11.14
N LYS A 321 18.52 -19.48 10.12
CA LYS A 321 17.80 -18.23 9.81
C LYS A 321 17.37 -18.13 8.35
N ALA A 322 16.71 -19.18 7.85
CA ALA A 322 15.67 -18.98 6.84
C ALA A 322 14.73 -17.89 7.35
N ARG A 323 14.71 -16.73 6.68
CA ARG A 323 13.84 -15.63 7.06
C ARG A 323 12.46 -15.92 6.54
N HIS A 324 11.58 -15.93 7.51
CA HIS A 324 10.19 -16.27 7.45
C HIS A 324 9.45 -14.95 7.59
N SER A 325 9.36 -14.16 6.50
CA SER A 325 8.62 -12.89 6.52
C SER A 325 7.21 -13.15 7.02
N TYR A 326 6.76 -12.41 8.04
CA TYR A 326 5.43 -12.50 8.62
C TYR A 326 4.94 -13.91 9.03
N THR A 327 5.85 -14.79 9.49
CA THR A 327 5.44 -16.16 9.84
C THR A 327 4.57 -16.25 11.08
N LYS A 328 4.74 -15.36 12.05
CA LYS A 328 3.88 -15.35 13.24
C LYS A 328 2.46 -14.94 12.86
N GLU A 329 2.34 -13.94 12.01
CA GLU A 329 1.10 -13.42 11.46
C GLU A 329 0.35 -14.52 10.68
N ARG A 330 1.03 -15.19 9.74
CA ARG A 330 0.44 -16.33 9.01
C ARG A 330 0.10 -17.50 9.94
N GLN A 331 0.93 -17.80 10.94
CA GLN A 331 0.62 -18.83 11.94
C GLN A 331 -0.67 -18.53 12.69
N VAL A 332 -0.86 -17.28 13.12
CA VAL A 332 -2.11 -16.85 13.76
C VAL A 332 -3.29 -17.03 12.80
N MET A 333 -3.17 -16.61 11.54
CA MET A 333 -4.22 -16.76 10.54
C MET A 333 -4.61 -18.23 10.31
N PHE A 334 -3.65 -19.14 10.11
CA PHE A 334 -3.96 -20.55 9.89
C PHE A 334 -4.44 -21.27 11.15
N ARG A 335 -3.99 -20.85 12.36
CA ARG A 335 -4.60 -21.31 13.61
C ARG A 335 -6.06 -20.87 13.74
N LEU A 336 -6.35 -19.64 13.35
CA LEU A 336 -7.71 -19.13 13.30
C LEU A 336 -8.57 -19.96 12.35
N PHE A 337 -8.09 -20.26 11.14
CA PHE A 337 -8.80 -21.14 10.21
C PHE A 337 -9.05 -22.52 10.79
N ASN A 338 -8.03 -23.13 11.41
CA ASN A 338 -8.18 -24.44 12.05
C ASN A 338 -9.21 -24.44 13.19
N ALA A 339 -9.25 -23.36 14.00
CA ALA A 339 -10.24 -23.20 15.05
C ALA A 339 -11.66 -23.10 14.47
N ILE A 340 -11.85 -22.29 13.42
CA ILE A 340 -13.16 -22.16 12.73
C ILE A 340 -13.58 -23.49 12.11
N TYR A 341 -12.68 -24.18 11.40
CA TYR A 341 -12.96 -25.47 10.79
C TYR A 341 -13.39 -26.52 11.83
N THR A 342 -12.65 -26.63 12.94
CA THR A 342 -12.92 -27.60 14.00
C THR A 342 -14.26 -27.32 14.70
N ALA A 343 -14.61 -26.05 14.88
CA ALA A 343 -15.85 -25.65 15.54
C ALA A 343 -17.10 -25.76 14.64
N ASN A 344 -16.95 -25.92 13.32
CA ASN A 344 -18.07 -25.97 12.37
C ASN A 344 -18.06 -27.21 11.45
N PRO A 345 -18.09 -28.45 11.99
CA PRO A 345 -18.02 -29.67 11.18
C PRO A 345 -19.18 -29.82 10.18
N GLU A 346 -20.37 -29.29 10.52
CA GLU A 346 -21.53 -29.32 9.62
C GLU A 346 -21.37 -28.36 8.43
N ARG A 347 -20.83 -27.16 8.67
CA ARG A 347 -20.62 -26.15 7.62
C ARG A 347 -19.63 -26.63 6.57
N PHE A 348 -18.56 -27.29 7.01
CA PHE A 348 -17.50 -27.80 6.15
C PHE A 348 -17.69 -29.29 5.82
N SER A 349 -18.92 -29.80 5.96
CA SER A 349 -19.22 -31.19 5.65
C SER A 349 -18.89 -31.51 4.19
N GLY A 350 -18.08 -32.54 3.99
CA GLY A 350 -17.63 -32.97 2.66
C GLY A 350 -16.45 -32.18 2.09
N LYS A 351 -15.90 -31.21 2.82
CA LYS A 351 -14.68 -30.49 2.44
C LYS A 351 -13.47 -31.01 3.20
N THR A 352 -12.30 -31.00 2.56
CA THR A 352 -11.03 -31.16 3.28
C THR A 352 -10.72 -29.91 4.10
N LYS A 353 -9.77 -30.02 5.04
CA LYS A 353 -9.29 -28.87 5.81
C LYS A 353 -8.73 -27.79 4.88
N GLU A 354 -7.99 -28.19 3.85
CA GLU A 354 -7.38 -27.30 2.86
C GLU A 354 -8.44 -26.56 2.04
N GLU A 355 -9.52 -27.24 1.63
CA GLU A 355 -10.64 -26.61 0.91
C GLU A 355 -11.38 -25.60 1.80
N ALA A 356 -11.54 -25.89 3.09
CA ALA A 356 -12.14 -24.97 4.04
C ALA A 356 -11.23 -23.76 4.33
N GLU A 357 -9.92 -23.99 4.49
CA GLU A 357 -8.91 -22.94 4.61
C GLU A 357 -8.90 -22.02 3.40
N GLU A 358 -9.01 -22.56 2.19
CA GLU A 358 -9.09 -21.77 0.96
C GLU A 358 -10.35 -20.90 0.94
N GLU A 359 -11.51 -21.45 1.28
CA GLU A 359 -12.75 -20.66 1.37
C GLU A 359 -12.61 -19.49 2.37
N MET A 360 -12.01 -19.74 3.53
CA MET A 360 -11.77 -18.70 4.54
C MET A 360 -10.74 -17.67 4.09
N PHE A 361 -9.68 -18.10 3.41
CA PHE A 361 -8.66 -17.23 2.85
C PHE A 361 -9.24 -16.33 1.75
N GLU A 362 -10.04 -16.87 0.83
CA GLU A 362 -10.73 -16.10 -0.22
C GLU A 362 -11.64 -15.02 0.37
N MET A 363 -12.35 -15.29 1.47
CA MET A 363 -13.15 -14.28 2.17
C MET A 363 -12.29 -13.12 2.69
N LEU A 364 -11.11 -13.42 3.24
CA LEU A 364 -10.18 -12.40 3.76
C LEU A 364 -9.50 -11.64 2.63
N ALA A 365 -8.99 -12.32 1.60
CA ALA A 365 -8.37 -11.70 0.43
C ALA A 365 -9.38 -10.76 -0.25
N LYS A 366 -10.60 -11.22 -0.52
CA LYS A 366 -11.65 -10.36 -1.05
C LYS A 366 -11.97 -9.19 -0.11
N GLY A 367 -11.99 -9.43 1.20
CA GLY A 367 -12.18 -8.37 2.20
C GLY A 367 -11.09 -7.31 2.22
N ALA A 368 -9.84 -7.69 1.91
CA ALA A 368 -8.70 -6.79 1.80
C ALA A 368 -8.82 -5.88 0.57
N PHE A 369 -9.25 -6.43 -0.57
CA PHE A 369 -9.37 -5.66 -1.81
C PHE A 369 -10.67 -4.84 -1.92
N THR A 370 -11.78 -5.34 -1.38
CA THR A 370 -13.11 -4.69 -1.54
C THR A 370 -13.51 -3.82 -0.35
N GLY A 371 -12.76 -3.89 0.75
CA GLY A 371 -13.18 -3.31 2.02
C GLY A 371 -14.31 -4.10 2.71
N ASN A 372 -14.83 -5.18 2.15
CA ASN A 372 -15.94 -5.92 2.76
C ASN A 372 -15.47 -7.13 3.58
N ILE A 373 -15.05 -6.91 4.83
CA ILE A 373 -14.64 -7.98 5.76
C ILE A 373 -15.82 -8.70 6.45
N LEU A 374 -17.06 -8.21 6.26
CA LEU A 374 -18.23 -8.71 6.98
C LEU A 374 -18.51 -10.20 6.77
N PRO A 375 -18.32 -10.81 5.58
CA PRO A 375 -18.51 -12.24 5.41
C PRO A 375 -17.67 -13.08 6.38
N PHE A 376 -16.38 -12.78 6.48
CA PHE A 376 -15.48 -13.46 7.41
C PHE A 376 -15.84 -13.15 8.87
N GLY A 377 -16.11 -11.88 9.18
CA GLY A 377 -16.50 -11.48 10.54
C GLY A 377 -17.81 -12.13 11.02
N ARG A 378 -18.77 -12.40 10.12
CA ARG A 378 -19.99 -13.14 10.45
C ARG A 378 -19.69 -14.60 10.74
N LEU A 379 -18.92 -15.27 9.87
CA LEU A 379 -18.47 -16.64 10.10
C LEU A 379 -17.79 -16.78 11.47
N PHE A 380 -16.87 -15.87 11.79
CA PHE A 380 -16.18 -15.85 13.08
C PHE A 380 -17.16 -15.71 14.26
N ASN A 381 -18.07 -14.73 14.20
CA ASN A 381 -19.03 -14.48 15.28
C ASN A 381 -20.09 -15.58 15.41
N GLU A 382 -20.50 -16.22 14.32
CA GLU A 382 -21.40 -17.38 14.32
C GLU A 382 -20.71 -18.59 14.99
N THR A 383 -19.39 -18.71 14.81
CA THR A 383 -18.59 -19.79 15.39
C THR A 383 -18.34 -19.61 16.88
N PHE A 384 -17.86 -18.43 17.29
CA PHE A 384 -17.32 -18.21 18.64
C PHE A 384 -18.20 -17.30 19.52
N GLY A 385 -19.27 -16.75 18.97
CA GLY A 385 -20.19 -15.86 19.66
C GLY A 385 -20.07 -14.40 19.20
N ARG A 386 -21.16 -13.65 19.38
CA ARG A 386 -21.28 -12.26 18.91
C ARG A 386 -20.28 -11.34 19.60
N GLY A 387 -19.45 -10.66 18.81
CA GLY A 387 -18.49 -9.66 19.29
C GLY A 387 -17.06 -10.19 19.37
N THR A 388 -16.86 -11.50 19.31
CA THR A 388 -15.54 -12.14 19.42
C THR A 388 -14.59 -11.73 18.30
N PHE A 389 -15.09 -11.49 17.08
CA PHE A 389 -14.22 -11.00 16.00
C PHE A 389 -13.68 -9.60 16.28
N ARG A 390 -14.48 -8.75 16.94
CA ARG A 390 -14.03 -7.42 17.36
C ARG A 390 -12.99 -7.54 18.46
N GLU A 391 -13.22 -8.40 19.46
CA GLU A 391 -12.24 -8.68 20.52
C GLU A 391 -10.91 -9.16 19.96
N PHE A 392 -10.93 -10.10 19.01
CA PHE A 392 -9.73 -10.55 18.30
C PHE A 392 -9.01 -9.39 17.60
N GLY A 393 -9.76 -8.51 16.92
CA GLY A 393 -9.19 -7.35 16.22
C GLY A 393 -8.54 -6.31 17.14
N HIS A 394 -8.95 -6.23 18.41
CA HIS A 394 -8.34 -5.33 19.41
C HIS A 394 -6.98 -5.83 19.93
N LEU A 395 -6.63 -7.09 19.71
CA LEU A 395 -5.36 -7.66 20.16
C LEU A 395 -4.21 -7.11 19.30
N GLN A 396 -3.22 -6.51 19.95
CA GLN A 396 -2.17 -5.72 19.30
C GLN A 396 -0.97 -6.57 18.90
N THR A 397 -0.83 -7.77 19.47
CA THR A 397 0.31 -8.66 19.22
C THR A 397 -0.13 -10.05 18.76
N ASN A 398 0.71 -10.68 17.93
CA ASN A 398 0.52 -12.08 17.53
C ASN A 398 0.42 -13.02 18.76
N LYS A 399 1.14 -12.71 19.84
CA LYS A 399 1.09 -13.50 21.08
C LYS A 399 -0.29 -13.45 21.74
N GLU A 400 -0.86 -12.26 21.87
CA GLU A 400 -2.22 -12.08 22.42
C GLU A 400 -3.25 -12.80 21.56
N GLN A 401 -3.13 -12.68 20.22
CA GLN A 401 -3.98 -13.38 19.27
C GLN A 401 -3.87 -14.91 19.40
N GLU A 402 -2.65 -15.45 19.50
CA GLU A 402 -2.45 -16.87 19.75
C GLU A 402 -3.06 -17.33 21.09
N GLU A 403 -2.90 -16.55 22.16
CA GLU A 403 -3.46 -16.86 23.47
C GLU A 403 -4.99 -16.78 23.46
N PHE A 404 -5.57 -15.86 22.70
CA PHE A 404 -7.01 -15.77 22.48
C PHE A 404 -7.53 -17.01 21.76
N LEU A 405 -6.90 -17.41 20.65
CA LEU A 405 -7.30 -18.59 19.87
C LEU A 405 -7.17 -19.91 20.66
N ARG A 406 -6.28 -19.99 21.66
CA ARG A 406 -6.18 -21.16 22.56
C ARG A 406 -7.32 -21.28 23.57
N LYS A 407 -8.06 -20.19 23.81
CA LYS A 407 -9.17 -20.14 24.77
C LYS A 407 -10.53 -20.42 24.12
N LEU A 408 -10.60 -20.27 22.79
CA LEU A 408 -11.72 -20.70 21.96
C LEU A 408 -11.69 -22.22 21.81
#